data_AF-A0A9E2EZR8-F1
#
_entry.id   AF-A0A9E2EZR8-F1
#
_cell.length_a   1.000
_cell.length_b   1.000
_cell.length_c   1.000
_cell.angle_alpha   90.00
_cell.angle_beta   90.00
_cell.angle_gamma   90.00
#
_symmetry.space_group_name_H-M   'P 1'
#
loop_
_entity.id
_entity.type
_entity.pdbx_description
1 polymer ?
#
loop_
_entity_poly.entity_id
_entity_poly.type
_entity_poly.pdbx_seq_one_letter_code
_entity_poly.pdbx_strand_id
1 'polypeptide(L)'
;LDAPYPDERYKGGPRRFPLMIPATFLNPATAPNRAAWEALQNWNKPTLTLISESLAKRGFPPKDLHDQIPGTAGHPHAIYPDTGFFLIEDKPVELAEKTLEFIDGSPL
;
A
#
# COMPACT_ATOMS: atom_id res chain seq x y z
N LEU A 1 -9.85 15.84 5.25
CA LEU A 1 -9.56 15.98 3.80
C LEU A 1 -10.19 17.27 3.31
N ASP A 2 -9.42 18.36 3.34
CA ASP A 2 -9.69 19.56 2.53
C ASP A 2 -9.33 19.26 1.08
N ALA A 3 -10.08 18.34 0.47
CA ALA A 3 -9.86 17.99 -0.91
C ALA A 3 -10.32 19.17 -1.78
N PRO A 4 -9.45 19.73 -2.64
CA PRO A 4 -9.69 20.99 -3.33
C PRO A 4 -10.60 20.77 -4.54
N TYR A 5 -11.84 20.34 -4.29
CA TYR A 5 -12.87 20.20 -5.31
C TYR A 5 -13.67 21.51 -5.38
N PRO A 6 -13.47 22.35 -6.40
CA PRO A 6 -14.11 23.67 -6.47
C PRO A 6 -15.64 23.58 -6.53
N ASP A 7 -16.17 22.52 -7.15
CA ASP A 7 -17.59 22.18 -7.13
C ASP A 7 -17.83 20.66 -7.31
N GLU A 8 -19.10 20.26 -7.29
CA GLU A 8 -19.56 18.86 -7.35
C GLU A 8 -19.10 18.08 -8.57
N ARG A 9 -18.87 18.74 -9.72
CA ARG A 9 -18.47 18.08 -10.96
C ARG A 9 -17.09 17.43 -10.86
N TYR A 10 -16.26 17.92 -9.93
CA TYR A 10 -14.91 17.41 -9.68
C TYR A 10 -14.88 16.20 -8.72
N LYS A 11 -16.02 15.85 -8.09
CA LYS A 11 -16.08 14.77 -7.08
C LYS A 11 -16.46 13.40 -7.67
N GLY A 12 -16.62 13.28 -8.99
CA GLY A 12 -16.99 12.02 -9.65
C GLY A 12 -16.00 10.88 -9.38
N GLY A 13 -14.70 11.15 -9.46
CA GLY A 13 -13.64 10.18 -9.17
C GLY A 13 -13.67 9.66 -7.74
N PRO A 14 -13.57 10.53 -6.71
CA PRO A 14 -13.66 10.14 -5.31
C PRO A 14 -14.93 9.38 -4.94
N ARG A 15 -16.07 9.70 -5.57
CA ARG A 15 -17.32 8.97 -5.39
C ARG A 15 -17.29 7.57 -6.00
N ARG A 16 -16.68 7.43 -7.17
CA ARG A 16 -16.62 6.15 -7.88
C ARG A 16 -15.56 5.21 -7.32
N PHE A 17 -14.46 5.74 -6.80
CA PHE A 17 -13.29 4.97 -6.38
C PHE A 17 -13.61 3.83 -5.39
N PRO A 18 -14.39 4.04 -4.31
CA PRO A 18 -14.74 2.96 -3.40
C PRO A 18 -15.53 1.83 -4.07
N LEU A 19 -16.30 2.13 -5.11
CA LEU A 19 -17.10 1.14 -5.86
C LEU A 19 -16.25 0.30 -6.82
N MET A 20 -14.98 0.67 -7.04
CA MET A 20 -14.06 -0.08 -7.88
C MET A 20 -13.28 -1.15 -7.10
N ILE A 21 -13.41 -1.19 -5.77
CA ILE A 21 -12.78 -2.22 -4.94
C ILE A 21 -13.37 -3.60 -5.32
N PRO A 22 -12.54 -4.57 -5.72
CA PRO A 22 -13.00 -5.89 -6.13
C PRO A 22 -13.34 -6.75 -4.90
N ALA A 23 -14.48 -6.45 -4.28
CA ALA A 23 -14.95 -7.11 -3.07
C ALA A 23 -15.59 -8.50 -3.32
N THR A 24 -15.80 -8.89 -4.58
CA THR A 24 -16.35 -10.21 -4.95
C THR A 24 -15.51 -10.83 -6.08
N PHE A 25 -15.56 -12.15 -6.19
CA PHE A 25 -14.86 -12.92 -7.23
C PHE A 25 -15.45 -12.73 -8.64
N LEU A 26 -16.63 -12.14 -8.74
CA LEU A 26 -17.30 -11.82 -10.01
C LEU A 26 -16.87 -10.45 -10.57
N ASN A 27 -16.05 -9.71 -9.83
CA ASN A 27 -15.60 -8.40 -10.30
C ASN A 27 -14.70 -8.57 -11.55
N PRO A 28 -14.90 -7.77 -12.61
CA PRO A 28 -14.04 -7.83 -13.80
C PRO A 28 -12.54 -7.66 -13.52
N ALA A 29 -12.18 -6.95 -12.44
CA ALA A 29 -10.79 -6.77 -12.00
C ALA A 29 -10.21 -8.02 -11.31
N THR A 30 -11.01 -9.04 -10.99
CA THR A 30 -10.51 -10.26 -10.32
C THR A 30 -9.45 -10.98 -11.14
N ALA A 31 -9.70 -11.22 -12.43
CA ALA A 31 -8.73 -11.91 -13.31
C ALA A 31 -7.40 -11.14 -13.44
N PRO A 32 -7.37 -9.84 -13.81
CA PRO A 32 -6.10 -9.11 -13.90
C PRO A 32 -5.39 -8.96 -12.55
N ASN A 33 -6.12 -8.80 -11.43
CA ASN A 33 -5.48 -8.75 -10.11
C ASN A 33 -4.82 -10.08 -9.72
N ARG A 34 -5.42 -11.22 -10.07
CA ARG A 34 -4.79 -12.54 -9.85
C ARG A 34 -3.52 -12.70 -10.67
N ALA A 35 -3.53 -12.31 -11.95
CA ALA A 35 -2.34 -12.32 -12.78
C ALA A 35 -1.23 -11.40 -12.23
N ALA A 36 -1.59 -10.24 -11.68
CA ALA A 36 -0.63 -9.37 -11.00
C ALA A 36 -0.03 -10.03 -9.74
N TRP A 37 -0.84 -10.73 -8.95
CA TRP A 37 -0.35 -11.50 -7.79
C TRP A 37 0.61 -12.62 -8.19
N GLU A 38 0.35 -13.35 -9.28
CA GLU A 38 1.29 -14.36 -9.81
C GLU A 38 2.65 -13.74 -10.18
N ALA A 39 2.65 -12.53 -10.74
CA ALA A 39 3.89 -11.80 -11.02
C ALA A 39 4.60 -11.35 -9.72
N LEU A 40 3.85 -10.85 -8.74
CA LEU A 40 4.39 -10.45 -7.43
C LEU A 40 4.97 -11.63 -6.64
N GLN A 41 4.40 -12.83 -6.79
CA GLN A 41 4.95 -14.05 -6.19
C GLN A 41 6.34 -14.42 -6.70
N ASN A 42 6.71 -13.93 -7.88
CA ASN A 42 8.04 -14.11 -8.46
C ASN A 42 8.90 -12.84 -8.35
N TRP A 43 8.42 -11.81 -7.63
CA TRP A 43 9.12 -10.55 -7.47
C TRP A 43 10.19 -10.65 -6.39
N ASN A 44 11.44 -10.78 -6.85
CA ASN A 44 12.62 -10.92 -5.99
C ASN A 44 13.37 -9.60 -5.78
N LYS A 45 12.90 -8.48 -6.35
CA LYS A 45 13.56 -7.19 -6.16
C LYS A 45 13.27 -6.63 -4.77
N PRO A 46 14.19 -5.84 -4.20
CA PRO A 46 14.00 -5.25 -2.89
C PRO A 46 12.62 -4.60 -2.73
N THR A 47 11.91 -4.95 -1.68
CA THR A 47 10.55 -4.48 -1.40
C THR A 47 10.41 -4.10 0.07
N LEU A 48 10.04 -2.85 0.36
CA LEU A 48 9.82 -2.32 1.70
C LEU A 48 8.33 -2.16 1.99
N THR A 49 7.90 -2.45 3.22
CA THR A 49 6.55 -2.15 3.71
C THR A 49 6.63 -1.22 4.91
N LEU A 50 6.03 -0.04 4.80
CA LEU A 50 5.81 0.95 5.86
C LEU A 50 4.30 1.17 5.97
N ILE A 51 3.69 0.91 7.13
CA ILE A 51 2.23 0.91 7.26
C ILE A 51 1.76 1.40 8.63
N SER A 52 0.58 2.02 8.69
CA SER A 52 -0.03 2.39 9.98
C SER A 52 -0.56 1.16 10.72
N GLU A 53 -0.51 1.21 12.05
CA GLU A 53 -1.00 0.12 12.89
C GLU A 53 -2.52 -0.11 12.69
N SER A 54 -3.26 0.97 12.49
CA SER A 54 -4.70 0.92 12.24
C SER A 54 -5.05 0.13 10.98
N LEU A 55 -4.25 0.26 9.91
CA LEU A 55 -4.40 -0.52 8.68
C LEU A 55 -3.92 -1.97 8.85
N ALA A 56 -2.76 -2.15 9.49
CA ALA A 56 -2.17 -3.45 9.73
C ALA A 56 -3.12 -4.40 10.49
N LYS A 57 -3.89 -3.86 11.45
CA LYS A 57 -4.84 -4.62 12.26
C LYS A 57 -6.20 -4.86 11.59
N ARG A 58 -6.67 -3.95 10.72
CA ARG A 58 -8.07 -3.94 10.26
C ARG A 58 -8.30 -4.46 8.85
N GLY A 59 -7.27 -4.49 8.00
CA GLY A 59 -7.50 -4.82 6.59
C GLY A 59 -6.30 -5.30 5.79
N PHE A 60 -5.07 -5.04 6.25
CA PHE A 60 -3.88 -5.46 5.51
C PHE A 60 -2.77 -5.92 6.47
N PRO A 61 -2.78 -7.18 6.92
CA PRO A 61 -1.69 -7.74 7.71
C PRO A 61 -0.42 -7.79 6.84
N PRO A 62 0.67 -7.06 7.18
CA PRO A 62 1.86 -7.03 6.33
C PRO A 62 2.49 -8.40 6.12
N LYS A 63 2.33 -9.30 7.10
CA LYS A 63 2.80 -10.68 7.03
C LYS A 63 2.25 -11.41 5.80
N ASP A 64 0.97 -11.22 5.47
CA ASP A 64 0.33 -11.90 4.33
C ASP A 64 0.95 -11.46 2.99
N LEU A 65 1.42 -10.21 2.91
CA LEU A 65 2.18 -9.70 1.77
C LEU A 65 3.59 -10.30 1.76
N HIS A 66 4.26 -10.30 2.91
CA HIS A 66 5.66 -10.75 3.04
C HIS A 66 5.82 -12.24 2.76
N ASP A 67 4.84 -13.05 3.16
CA ASP A 67 4.82 -14.49 2.88
C ASP A 67 4.68 -14.79 1.36
N GLN A 68 4.16 -13.83 0.59
CA GLN A 68 3.87 -14.01 -0.83
C GLN A 68 4.87 -13.32 -1.76
N ILE A 69 5.58 -12.29 -1.32
CA ILE A 69 6.51 -11.52 -2.16
C ILE A 69 7.95 -11.77 -1.69
N PRO A 70 8.75 -12.60 -2.38
CA PRO A 70 10.10 -12.95 -1.93
C PRO A 70 11.01 -11.75 -1.66
N GLY A 71 10.87 -10.70 -2.46
CA GLY A 71 11.64 -9.46 -2.37
C GLY A 71 11.44 -8.66 -1.08
N THR A 72 10.54 -9.06 -0.17
CA THR A 72 10.40 -8.42 1.15
C THR A 72 11.40 -8.98 2.17
N ALA A 73 11.96 -10.16 1.94
CA ALA A 73 12.79 -10.85 2.92
C ALA A 73 14.02 -10.01 3.36
N GLY A 74 14.20 -9.85 4.67
CA GLY A 74 15.38 -9.23 5.25
C GLY A 74 15.40 -7.68 5.21
N HIS A 75 14.32 -7.03 4.78
CA HIS A 75 14.24 -5.57 4.75
C HIS A 75 13.62 -4.96 6.02
N PRO A 76 13.96 -3.70 6.37
CA PRO A 76 13.54 -3.06 7.62
C PRO A 76 12.09 -2.56 7.55
N HIS A 77 11.12 -3.47 7.48
CA HIS A 77 9.70 -3.13 7.51
C HIS A 77 9.30 -2.48 8.85
N ALA A 78 8.27 -1.63 8.81
CA ALA A 78 7.79 -0.95 10.02
C ALA A 78 6.27 -0.82 10.07
N ILE A 79 5.73 -0.96 11.28
CA ILE A 79 4.34 -0.63 11.62
C ILE A 79 4.36 0.57 12.56
N TYR A 80 3.65 1.63 12.20
CA TYR A 80 3.64 2.90 12.94
C TYR A 80 2.42 2.97 13.86
N PRO A 81 2.59 2.98 15.19
CA PRO A 81 1.49 3.13 16.14
C PRO A 81 0.89 4.54 16.10
N ASP A 82 -0.32 4.71 16.64
CA ASP A 82 -0.99 6.01 16.80
C ASP A 82 -1.11 6.85 15.50
N THR A 83 -1.19 6.17 14.35
CA THR A 83 -1.35 6.80 13.02
C THR A 83 -2.65 6.38 12.34
N GLY A 84 -3.20 7.31 11.56
CA GLY A 84 -4.43 7.15 10.81
C GLY A 84 -4.25 6.35 9.52
N PHE A 85 -5.27 6.43 8.66
CA PHE A 85 -5.22 5.81 7.33
C PHE A 85 -4.20 6.50 6.42
N PHE A 86 -4.09 7.83 6.51
CA PHE A 86 -3.14 8.63 5.73
C PHE A 86 -1.81 8.77 6.48
N LEU A 87 -1.05 7.67 6.57
CA LEU A 87 0.23 7.63 7.29
C LEU A 87 1.21 8.74 6.87
N ILE A 88 1.17 9.14 5.60
CA ILE A 88 1.98 10.23 5.05
C ILE A 88 1.66 11.61 5.65
N GLU A 89 0.44 11.84 6.15
CA GLU A 89 0.09 13.09 6.82
C GLU A 89 0.61 13.10 8.27
N ASP A 90 0.67 11.94 8.91
CA ASP A 90 1.13 11.80 10.29
C ASP A 90 2.67 11.77 10.40
N LYS A 91 3.34 11.09 9.46
CA LYS A 91 4.79 10.80 9.52
C LYS A 91 5.55 11.11 8.21
N PRO A 92 5.33 12.26 7.55
CA PRO A 92 5.87 12.53 6.20
C PRO A 92 7.41 12.44 6.13
N VAL A 93 8.10 13.07 7.08
CA VAL A 93 9.57 13.14 7.09
C VAL A 93 10.18 11.76 7.36
N GLU A 94 9.66 11.05 8.37
CA GLU A 94 10.17 9.74 8.75
C GLU A 94 9.98 8.69 7.63
N LEU A 95 8.85 8.72 6.91
CA LEU A 95 8.66 7.85 5.74
C LEU A 95 9.65 8.18 4.62
N ALA A 96 9.94 9.46 4.38
CA ALA A 96 10.91 9.87 3.36
C ALA A 96 12.32 9.40 3.72
N GLU A 97 12.75 9.60 4.97
CA GLU A 97 14.04 9.14 5.49
C GLU A 97 14.17 7.61 5.36
N LYS A 98 13.17 6.85 5.80
CA LYS A 98 13.20 5.37 5.66
C LYS A 98 13.18 4.89 4.22
N THR A 99 12.52 5.62 3.32
CA THR A 99 12.55 5.31 1.89
C THR A 99 13.95 5.55 1.31
N LEU A 100 14.61 6.65 1.68
CA LEU A 100 15.98 6.95 1.23
C LEU A 100 16.99 5.94 1.78
N GLU A 101 16.94 5.64 3.08
CA GLU A 101 17.78 4.60 3.70
C GLU A 101 17.64 3.25 2.98
N PHE A 102 16.41 2.88 2.60
CA PHE A 102 16.14 1.64 1.88
C PHE A 102 16.72 1.64 0.46
N ILE A 103 16.59 2.76 -0.27
CA ILE A 103 17.14 2.92 -1.61
C ILE A 103 18.67 2.83 -1.57
N ASP A 104 19.31 3.54 -0.64
CA ASP A 104 20.77 3.57 -0.49
C ASP A 104 21.32 2.20 -0.04
N GLY A 105 20.56 1.48 0.80
CA GLY A 105 20.94 0.16 1.33
C GLY A 105 20.60 -1.02 0.42
N SER A 106 19.85 -0.83 -0.66
CA SER A 106 19.34 -1.92 -1.51
C SER A 106 19.65 -1.69 -3.00
N PRO A 107 20.93 -1.78 -3.42
CA PRO A 107 21.29 -1.65 -4.84
C PRO A 107 20.59 -2.71 -5.68
N LEU A 108 20.06 -2.30 -6.84
CA LEU A 108 19.35 -3.16 -7.81
C LEU A 108 20.27 -4.17 -8.50
#